data_AF-A0A7J3GZ79-F1
#
_entry.id   AF-A0A7J3GZ79-F1
#
_cell.length_a   1.000
_cell.length_b   1.000
_cell.length_c   1.000
_cell.angle_alpha   90.00
_cell.angle_beta   90.00
_cell.angle_gamma   90.00
#
_symmetry.space_group_name_H-M   'P 1'
#
loop_
_entity.id
_entity.type
_entity.pdbx_description
1 polymer ?
#
loop_
_entity_poly.entity_id
_entity_poly.type
_entity_poly.pdbx_seq_one_letter_code
_entity_poly.pdbx_strand_id
1 'polypeptide(L)'
;MAPRIRVTDARTGLTEEELKALLERTSIELGVRRTVDESGARIGLAPAGEPIAELTSDGVLKPIEPNVLRIGTSESYVHEVVTANVTIPSRKDDKENVREVSEDEARQAPLPRVIKYRRKIGRQREEMGFELETAPDVIKAEGGIDLKALVALLVLRVQALEHEVAELRNAVKGRGAGGNAP
;
A
#
# COMPACT_ATOMS: atom_id res chain seq x y z
N MET A 1 14.23 -21.14 60.54
CA MET A 1 13.99 -20.55 59.20
C MET A 1 12.59 -20.93 58.78
N ALA A 2 11.70 -19.96 58.57
CA ALA A 2 10.38 -20.24 58.03
C ALA A 2 10.50 -20.58 56.53
N PRO A 3 9.77 -21.59 56.02
CA PRO A 3 9.77 -21.88 54.59
C PRO A 3 9.18 -20.69 53.82
N ARG A 4 9.88 -20.23 52.79
CA ARG A 4 9.34 -19.25 51.83
C ARG A 4 8.55 -20.00 50.77
N ILE A 5 7.23 -19.85 50.81
CA ILE A 5 6.34 -20.36 49.76
C ILE A 5 6.38 -19.37 48.60
N ARG A 6 6.75 -19.84 47.40
CA ARG A 6 6.72 -19.07 46.16
C ARG A 6 5.52 -19.54 45.35
N VAL A 7 4.57 -18.64 45.08
CA VAL A 7 3.42 -18.91 44.21
C VAL A 7 3.79 -18.42 42.81
N THR A 8 3.71 -19.31 41.83
CA THR A 8 4.00 -19.02 40.43
C THR A 8 2.83 -19.46 39.57
N ASP A 9 2.61 -18.76 38.45
CA ASP A 9 1.68 -19.19 37.43
C ASP A 9 2.18 -20.50 36.80
N ALA A 10 1.30 -21.50 36.71
CA ALA A 10 1.67 -22.84 36.28
C ALA A 10 2.06 -22.93 34.79
N ARG A 11 1.69 -21.94 33.97
CA ARG A 11 1.96 -21.95 32.52
C ARG A 11 3.26 -21.21 32.19
N THR A 12 3.52 -20.12 32.88
CA THR A 12 4.66 -19.22 32.63
C THR A 12 5.82 -19.44 33.59
N GLY A 13 5.56 -20.04 34.75
CA GLY A 13 6.56 -20.20 35.81
C GLY A 13 6.93 -18.90 36.54
N LEU A 14 6.26 -17.79 36.21
CA LEU A 14 6.53 -16.45 36.75
C LEU A 14 5.69 -16.19 38.00
N THR A 15 6.21 -15.38 38.92
CA THR A 15 5.40 -14.80 40.00
C THR A 15 4.47 -13.71 39.45
N GLU A 16 3.47 -13.34 40.23
CA GLU A 16 2.56 -12.24 39.89
C GLU A 16 3.29 -10.91 39.69
N GLU A 17 4.31 -10.63 40.52
CA GLU A 17 5.17 -9.45 40.39
C GLU A 17 5.99 -9.47 39.09
N GLU A 18 6.59 -10.61 38.75
CA GLU A 18 7.35 -10.80 37.51
C GLU A 18 6.45 -10.63 36.27
N LEU A 19 5.23 -11.19 36.32
CA LEU A 19 4.25 -11.07 35.26
C LEU A 19 3.77 -9.62 35.08
N LYS A 20 3.50 -8.92 36.19
CA LYS A 20 3.09 -7.50 36.16
C LYS A 20 4.20 -6.62 35.58
N ALA A 21 5.44 -6.81 36.01
CA ALA A 21 6.60 -6.08 35.48
C ALA A 21 6.78 -6.33 33.98
N LEU A 22 6.59 -7.57 33.52
CA LEU A 22 6.68 -7.91 32.10
C LEU A 22 5.57 -7.23 31.28
N LEU A 23 4.34 -7.19 31.80
CA LEU A 23 3.22 -6.52 31.14
C LEU A 23 3.42 -5.00 31.04
N GLU A 24 3.90 -4.37 32.11
CA GLU A 24 4.23 -2.96 32.12
C GLU A 24 5.32 -2.63 31.09
N ARG A 25 6.43 -3.38 31.07
CA ARG A 25 7.51 -3.18 30.08
C ARG A 25 7.02 -3.38 28.64
N THR A 26 6.22 -4.41 28.38
CA THR A 26 5.70 -4.68 27.03
C THR A 26 4.76 -3.58 26.55
N SER A 27 3.88 -3.06 27.43
CA SER A 27 2.93 -2.01 27.07
C SER A 27 3.58 -0.62 26.98
N ILE A 28 4.56 -0.31 27.83
CA ILE A 28 5.19 1.03 27.91
C ILE A 28 6.40 1.14 27.00
N GLU A 29 7.32 0.17 27.02
CA GLU A 29 8.57 0.23 26.26
C GLU A 29 8.39 -0.22 24.80
N LEU A 30 7.59 -1.27 24.57
CA LEU A 30 7.42 -1.86 23.23
C LEU A 30 6.16 -1.37 22.53
N GLY A 31 5.25 -0.72 23.26
CA GLY A 31 3.95 -0.30 22.75
C GLY A 31 3.05 -1.46 22.33
N VAL A 32 3.25 -2.68 22.83
CA VAL A 32 2.42 -3.84 22.45
C VAL A 32 1.39 -4.10 23.54
N ARG A 33 0.10 -4.10 23.19
CA ARG A 33 -1.00 -4.33 24.13
C ARG A 33 -1.87 -5.49 23.71
N ARG A 34 -2.17 -6.40 24.63
CA ARG A 34 -3.18 -7.43 24.42
C ARG A 34 -4.53 -6.94 24.92
N THR A 35 -5.55 -7.00 24.08
CA THR A 35 -6.93 -6.71 24.45
C THR A 35 -7.79 -7.95 24.23
N VAL A 36 -8.71 -8.23 25.15
CA VAL A 36 -9.66 -9.34 25.06
C VAL A 36 -11.04 -8.80 25.39
N ASP A 37 -11.96 -8.88 24.43
CA ASP A 37 -13.38 -8.52 24.60
C ASP A 37 -14.29 -9.49 23.83
N GLU A 38 -15.56 -9.12 23.64
CA GLU A 38 -16.56 -9.91 22.92
C GLU A 38 -16.18 -10.23 21.47
N SER A 39 -15.31 -9.42 20.85
CA SER A 39 -14.80 -9.64 19.49
C SER A 39 -13.58 -10.57 19.44
N GLY A 40 -13.13 -11.08 20.60
CA GLY A 40 -12.00 -11.98 20.73
C GLY A 40 -10.71 -11.29 21.15
N ALA A 41 -9.63 -12.08 21.21
CA ALA A 41 -8.31 -11.58 21.58
C ALA A 41 -7.64 -10.86 20.40
N ARG A 42 -6.98 -9.74 20.68
CA ARG A 42 -6.19 -8.97 19.71
C ARG A 42 -4.92 -8.40 20.32
N ILE A 43 -3.93 -8.16 19.46
CA ILE A 43 -2.67 -7.52 19.82
C ILE A 43 -2.63 -6.16 19.13
N GLY A 44 -2.70 -5.08 19.90
CA GLY A 44 -2.54 -3.71 19.43
C GLY A 44 -1.07 -3.27 19.41
N LEU A 45 -0.70 -2.52 18.39
CA LEU A 45 0.59 -1.85 18.23
C LEU A 45 0.41 -0.35 18.48
N ALA A 46 1.00 0.15 19.57
CA ALA A 46 0.85 1.49 20.12
C ALA A 46 2.20 2.10 20.54
N PRO A 47 3.17 2.28 19.61
CA PRO A 47 4.53 2.71 19.92
C PRO A 47 4.62 4.10 20.57
N ALA A 48 3.60 4.94 20.42
CA ALA A 48 3.49 6.27 21.04
C ALA A 48 2.34 6.37 22.06
N GLY A 49 1.84 5.25 22.57
CA GLY A 49 0.73 5.19 23.53
C GLY A 49 -0.67 5.09 22.90
N GLU A 50 -0.82 5.57 21.66
CA GLU A 50 -2.01 5.40 20.83
C GLU A 50 -1.84 4.23 19.84
N PRO A 51 -2.81 3.30 19.75
CA PRO A 51 -2.72 2.17 18.83
C PRO A 51 -2.86 2.63 17.39
N ILE A 52 -2.05 2.08 16.48
CA ILE A 52 -2.12 2.38 15.03
C ILE A 52 -2.57 1.15 14.21
N ALA A 53 -2.39 -0.05 14.76
CA ALA A 53 -2.75 -1.30 14.12
C ALA A 53 -3.07 -2.38 15.15
N GLU A 54 -3.82 -3.40 14.72
CA GLU A 54 -4.12 -4.59 15.49
C GLU A 54 -3.92 -5.87 14.68
N LEU A 55 -3.36 -6.90 15.33
CA LEU A 55 -3.37 -8.28 14.88
C LEU A 55 -4.51 -9.01 15.59
N THR A 56 -5.54 -9.38 14.83
CA THR A 56 -6.72 -10.06 15.35
C THR A 56 -6.51 -11.57 15.45
N SER A 57 -7.35 -12.26 16.23
CA SER A 57 -7.24 -13.71 16.46
C SER A 57 -7.42 -14.58 15.22
N ASP A 58 -8.06 -14.09 14.16
CA ASP A 58 -8.17 -14.71 12.84
C ASP A 58 -6.95 -14.44 11.93
N GLY A 59 -5.90 -13.79 12.46
CA GLY A 59 -4.63 -13.58 11.77
C GLY A 59 -4.62 -12.36 10.84
N VAL A 60 -5.55 -11.42 11.00
CA VAL A 60 -5.60 -10.19 10.18
C VAL A 60 -4.83 -9.07 10.87
N LEU A 61 -3.79 -8.56 10.19
CA LEU A 61 -3.16 -7.30 10.54
C LEU A 61 -3.91 -6.15 9.85
N LYS A 62 -4.54 -5.27 10.61
CA LYS A 62 -5.31 -4.14 10.09
C LYS A 62 -5.05 -2.86 10.89
N PRO A 63 -5.23 -1.67 10.28
CA PRO A 63 -5.17 -0.43 11.04
C PRO A 63 -6.35 -0.30 12.00
N ILE A 64 -6.21 0.56 13.02
CA ILE A 64 -7.35 0.96 13.87
C ILE A 64 -8.39 1.81 13.12
N GLU A 65 -7.92 2.59 12.15
CA GLU A 65 -8.73 3.49 11.32
C GLU A 65 -8.28 3.41 9.86
N PRO A 66 -9.16 3.67 8.87
CA PRO A 66 -8.73 3.73 7.47
C PRO A 66 -7.57 4.72 7.26
N ASN A 67 -6.61 4.36 6.41
CA ASN A 67 -5.53 5.24 5.96
C ASN A 67 -4.53 5.76 7.03
N VAL A 68 -4.46 5.13 8.22
CA VAL A 68 -3.49 5.54 9.26
C VAL A 68 -2.23 4.66 9.32
N LEU A 69 -2.33 3.36 9.04
CA LEU A 69 -1.19 2.45 9.08
C LEU A 69 -0.32 2.60 7.82
N ARG A 70 0.96 2.90 8.04
CA ARG A 70 2.01 2.90 7.01
C ARG A 70 2.97 1.73 7.25
N ILE A 71 3.36 1.03 6.19
CA ILE A 71 4.36 -0.03 6.24
C ILE A 71 5.65 0.49 5.56
N GLY A 72 6.63 0.84 6.38
CA GLY A 72 7.88 1.48 5.93
C GLY A 72 7.75 2.99 5.70
N THR A 73 8.85 3.60 5.27
CA THR A 73 8.98 5.03 4.93
C THR A 73 9.80 5.19 3.64
N SER A 74 9.92 6.43 3.14
CA SER A 74 10.80 6.76 2.02
C SER A 74 12.28 6.42 2.28
N GLU A 75 12.70 6.47 3.55
CA GLU A 75 14.07 6.14 3.97
C GLU A 75 14.24 4.68 4.38
N SER A 76 13.18 4.04 4.88
CA SER A 76 13.17 2.68 5.42
C SER A 76 11.98 1.90 4.86
N TYR A 77 12.08 1.49 3.61
CA TYR A 77 11.01 0.82 2.87
C TYR A 77 11.12 -0.71 2.92
N VAL A 78 9.98 -1.38 2.67
CA VAL A 78 9.93 -2.83 2.51
C VAL A 78 10.57 -3.21 1.17
N HIS A 79 11.51 -4.15 1.19
CA HIS A 79 12.19 -4.61 -0.02
C HIS A 79 11.26 -5.36 -0.98
N GLU A 80 10.39 -6.22 -0.46
CA GLU A 80 9.52 -7.10 -1.24
C GLU A 80 8.25 -7.42 -0.45
N VAL A 81 7.11 -7.41 -1.13
CA VAL A 81 5.81 -7.87 -0.60
C VAL A 81 5.37 -9.07 -1.42
N VAL A 82 5.30 -10.24 -0.78
CA VAL A 82 4.79 -11.46 -1.41
C VAL A 82 3.31 -11.56 -1.09
N THR A 83 2.46 -11.41 -2.11
CA THR A 83 1.00 -11.50 -1.97
C THR A 83 0.38 -12.22 -3.15
N ALA A 84 -0.72 -12.92 -2.93
CA ALA A 84 -1.53 -13.51 -3.98
C ALA A 84 -2.39 -12.46 -4.71
N ASN A 85 -2.75 -11.37 -4.04
CA ASN A 85 -3.59 -10.32 -4.62
C ASN A 85 -3.33 -8.95 -3.97
N VAL A 86 -3.62 -7.88 -4.71
CA VAL A 86 -3.63 -6.51 -4.21
C VAL A 86 -5.01 -5.92 -4.46
N THR A 87 -5.70 -5.53 -3.39
CA THR A 87 -7.00 -4.87 -3.48
C THR A 87 -6.85 -3.38 -3.17
N ILE A 88 -7.32 -2.53 -4.08
CA ILE A 88 -7.33 -1.08 -3.90
C ILE A 88 -8.75 -0.65 -3.49
N PRO A 89 -9.02 -0.37 -2.20
CA PRO A 89 -10.33 0.10 -1.79
C PRO A 89 -10.64 1.46 -2.42
N SER A 90 -11.92 1.66 -2.76
CA SER A 90 -12.39 2.84 -3.47
C SER A 90 -13.81 3.21 -3.00
N ARG A 91 -13.96 3.49 -1.71
CA ARG A 91 -15.25 3.91 -1.14
C ARG A 91 -15.60 5.31 -1.64
N LYS A 92 -16.89 5.57 -1.85
CA LYS A 92 -17.37 6.88 -2.29
C LYS A 92 -17.30 7.90 -1.14
N ASP A 93 -17.63 7.44 0.06
CA ASP A 93 -17.70 8.28 1.26
C ASP A 93 -16.32 8.77 1.73
N ASP A 94 -15.24 8.13 1.27
CA ASP A 94 -13.86 8.53 1.54
C ASP A 94 -13.33 9.59 0.54
N LYS A 95 -14.20 10.20 -0.27
CA LYS A 95 -13.81 11.10 -1.37
C LYS A 95 -14.65 12.37 -1.40
N GLU A 96 -14.00 13.47 -1.75
CA GLU A 96 -14.64 14.76 -2.01
C GLU A 96 -14.25 15.26 -3.40
N ASN A 97 -15.09 16.10 -4.01
CA ASN A 97 -14.82 16.76 -5.30
C ASN A 97 -14.45 15.79 -6.44
N VAL A 98 -15.10 14.63 -6.49
CA VAL A 98 -14.85 13.62 -7.52
C VAL A 98 -15.25 14.17 -8.88
N ARG A 99 -14.27 14.26 -9.79
CA ARG A 99 -14.46 14.60 -11.20
C ARG A 99 -13.91 13.50 -12.09
N GLU A 100 -14.46 13.41 -13.29
CA GLU A 100 -13.90 12.57 -14.35
C GLU A 100 -12.61 13.21 -14.90
N VAL A 101 -11.66 12.36 -15.30
CA VAL A 101 -10.45 12.74 -16.04
C VAL A 101 -10.66 12.26 -17.47
N SER A 102 -10.64 13.18 -18.43
CA SER A 102 -10.88 12.84 -19.83
C SER A 102 -9.66 12.18 -20.47
N GLU A 103 -9.88 11.48 -21.59
CA GLU A 103 -8.79 10.95 -22.42
C GLU A 103 -7.85 12.05 -22.91
N ASP A 104 -8.38 13.23 -23.26
CA ASP A 104 -7.59 14.38 -23.71
C ASP A 104 -6.67 14.91 -22.60
N GLU A 105 -7.18 15.01 -21.37
CA GLU A 105 -6.36 15.39 -20.21
C GLU A 105 -5.24 14.37 -19.99
N ALA A 106 -5.56 13.08 -20.06
CA ALA A 106 -4.57 12.01 -19.96
C ALA A 106 -3.54 12.05 -21.10
N ARG A 107 -3.93 12.39 -22.33
CA ARG A 107 -3.00 12.52 -23.48
C ARG A 107 -1.99 13.62 -23.29
N GLN A 108 -2.39 14.73 -22.66
CA GLN A 108 -1.54 15.88 -22.43
C GLN A 108 -0.58 15.69 -21.23
N ALA A 109 -0.95 14.83 -20.29
CA ALA A 109 -0.08 14.48 -19.16
C ALA A 109 1.16 13.68 -19.65
N PRO A 110 2.39 14.10 -19.31
CA PRO A 110 3.57 13.33 -19.63
C PRO A 110 3.56 11.98 -18.89
N LEU A 111 4.15 10.95 -19.48
CA LEU A 111 4.43 9.71 -18.77
C LEU A 111 5.85 9.76 -18.19
N PRO A 112 6.08 9.17 -17.00
CA PRO A 112 7.42 9.09 -16.45
C PRO A 112 8.34 8.31 -17.39
N ARG A 113 9.58 8.76 -17.55
CA ARG A 113 10.57 8.02 -18.34
C ARG A 113 10.88 6.69 -17.70
N VAL A 114 10.90 5.64 -18.52
CA VAL A 114 11.38 4.32 -18.12
C VAL A 114 12.90 4.32 -18.18
N ILE A 115 13.53 3.91 -17.07
CA ILE A 115 14.97 3.86 -16.91
C ILE A 115 15.42 2.47 -16.45
N LYS A 116 16.66 2.12 -16.78
CA LYS A 116 17.34 0.94 -16.27
C LYS A 116 18.43 1.39 -15.32
N TYR A 117 18.52 0.78 -14.15
CA TYR A 117 19.48 1.16 -13.12
C TYR A 117 19.98 -0.05 -12.34
N ARG A 118 21.10 0.10 -11.65
CA ARG A 118 21.61 -0.87 -10.67
C ARG A 118 21.56 -0.25 -9.29
N ARG A 119 20.98 -0.97 -8.32
CA ARG A 119 20.90 -0.46 -6.94
C ARG A 119 22.29 -0.24 -6.34
N LYS A 120 22.48 0.93 -5.72
CA LYS A 120 23.67 1.24 -4.92
C LYS A 120 23.64 0.58 -3.54
N ILE A 121 22.45 0.42 -2.96
CA ILE A 121 22.22 -0.09 -1.60
C ILE A 121 21.32 -1.33 -1.66
N GLY A 122 21.56 -2.30 -0.79
CA GLY A 122 20.80 -3.56 -0.73
C GLY A 122 21.26 -4.57 -1.78
N ARG A 123 20.32 -5.39 -2.28
CA ARG A 123 20.62 -6.39 -3.31
C ARG A 123 20.98 -5.69 -4.62
N GLN A 124 22.25 -5.76 -5.01
CA GLN A 124 22.77 -5.12 -6.21
C GLN A 124 22.36 -5.86 -7.49
N ARG A 125 21.12 -5.64 -7.91
CA ARG A 125 20.56 -6.15 -9.16
C ARG A 125 20.31 -5.01 -10.13
N GLU A 126 20.30 -5.37 -11.40
CA GLU A 126 19.84 -4.49 -12.46
C GLU A 126 18.31 -4.54 -12.50
N GLU A 127 17.68 -3.38 -12.52
CA GLU A 127 16.24 -3.20 -12.40
C GLU A 127 15.77 -2.18 -13.45
N MET A 128 14.49 -2.26 -13.78
CA MET A 128 13.79 -1.23 -14.55
C MET A 128 12.83 -0.50 -13.63
N GLY A 129 12.69 0.80 -13.84
CA GLY A 129 11.77 1.63 -13.09
C GLY A 129 11.56 2.96 -13.78
N PHE A 130 11.20 3.97 -12.98
CA PHE A 130 10.80 5.27 -13.50
C PHE A 130 11.68 6.39 -12.95
N GLU A 131 11.98 7.37 -13.79
CA GLU A 131 12.67 8.59 -13.39
C GLU A 131 11.68 9.60 -12.78
N LEU A 132 11.77 9.77 -11.45
CA LEU A 132 10.81 10.59 -10.68
C LEU A 132 10.75 12.05 -11.14
N GLU A 133 11.88 12.64 -11.56
CA GLU A 133 11.95 14.03 -12.01
C GLU A 133 11.09 14.29 -13.25
N THR A 134 10.86 13.26 -14.07
CA THR A 134 10.06 13.35 -15.30
C THR A 134 8.59 12.96 -15.12
N ALA A 135 8.23 12.43 -13.95
CA ALA A 135 6.85 12.09 -13.65
C ALA A 135 5.98 13.35 -13.63
N PRO A 136 4.73 13.30 -14.13
CA PRO A 136 3.76 14.36 -13.90
C PRO A 136 3.39 14.42 -12.41
N ASP A 137 3.06 15.61 -11.92
CA ASP A 137 2.77 15.82 -10.50
C ASP A 137 1.58 14.98 -10.02
N VAL A 138 0.62 14.67 -10.90
CA VAL A 138 -0.56 13.84 -10.60
C VAL A 138 -0.22 12.41 -10.16
N ILE A 139 0.97 11.90 -10.49
CA ILE A 139 1.42 10.55 -10.07
C ILE A 139 2.58 10.60 -9.06
N LYS A 140 3.06 11.79 -8.67
CA LYS A 140 4.12 11.88 -7.67
C LYS A 140 3.54 11.68 -6.28
N ALA A 141 4.25 10.90 -5.47
CA ALA A 141 3.99 10.72 -4.05
C ALA A 141 5.25 11.07 -3.26
N GLU A 142 5.14 11.07 -1.92
CA GLU A 142 6.27 11.35 -1.03
C GLU A 142 7.45 10.40 -1.31
N GLY A 143 8.50 10.93 -1.97
CA GLY A 143 9.70 10.18 -2.33
C GLY A 143 9.52 9.11 -3.42
N GLY A 144 8.42 9.13 -4.20
CA GLY A 144 8.17 8.09 -5.18
C GLY A 144 7.02 8.36 -6.15
N ILE A 145 6.54 7.28 -6.79
CA ILE A 145 5.40 7.31 -7.72
C ILE A 145 4.23 6.58 -7.08
N ASP A 146 3.06 7.22 -7.08
CA ASP A 146 1.80 6.58 -6.73
C ASP A 146 1.42 5.57 -7.82
N LEU A 147 1.52 4.27 -7.48
CA LEU A 147 1.21 3.19 -8.40
C LEU A 147 -0.25 3.20 -8.86
N LYS A 148 -1.19 3.56 -7.98
CA LYS A 148 -2.62 3.63 -8.32
C LYS A 148 -2.87 4.74 -9.33
N ALA A 149 -2.26 5.92 -9.13
CA ALA A 149 -2.36 7.04 -10.06
C ALA A 149 -1.70 6.72 -11.41
N LEU A 150 -0.51 6.10 -11.40
CA LEU A 150 0.16 5.65 -12.62
C LEU A 150 -0.69 4.65 -13.41
N VAL A 151 -1.26 3.63 -12.76
CA VAL A 151 -2.12 2.65 -13.41
C VAL A 151 -3.37 3.32 -13.99
N ALA A 152 -4.00 4.23 -13.26
CA ALA A 152 -5.16 4.98 -13.76
C ALA A 152 -4.84 5.81 -15.02
N LEU A 153 -3.69 6.51 -15.01
CA LEU A 153 -3.22 7.25 -16.18
C LEU A 153 -2.93 6.32 -17.37
N LEU A 154 -2.31 5.17 -17.12
CA LEU A 154 -2.05 4.17 -18.18
C LEU A 154 -3.34 3.61 -18.77
N VAL A 155 -4.37 3.35 -17.96
CA VAL A 155 -5.69 2.89 -18.45
C VAL A 155 -6.28 3.91 -19.43
N LEU A 156 -6.33 5.20 -19.05
CA LEU A 156 -6.84 6.26 -19.93
C LEU A 156 -6.00 6.41 -21.20
N ARG A 157 -4.67 6.28 -21.11
CA ARG A 157 -3.77 6.32 -22.27
C ARG A 157 -4.01 5.15 -23.22
N VAL A 158 -4.27 3.95 -22.70
CA VAL A 158 -4.58 2.78 -23.53
C VAL A 158 -5.93 2.96 -24.22
N GLN A 159 -6.97 3.40 -23.51
CA GLN A 159 -8.29 3.67 -24.10
C GLN A 159 -8.21 4.71 -25.23
N ALA A 160 -7.49 5.80 -24.98
CA ALA A 160 -7.22 6.83 -25.98
C ALA A 160 -6.54 6.26 -27.24
N LEU A 161 -5.54 5.38 -27.06
CA LEU A 161 -4.86 4.72 -28.18
C LEU A 161 -5.79 3.75 -28.92
N GLU A 162 -6.63 2.99 -28.20
CA GLU A 162 -7.60 2.07 -28.79
C GLU A 162 -8.63 2.80 -29.66
N HIS A 163 -9.14 3.95 -29.20
CA HIS A 163 -10.04 4.80 -29.98
C HIS A 163 -9.36 5.34 -31.24
N GLU A 164 -8.15 5.90 -31.13
CA GLU A 164 -7.41 6.44 -32.28
C GLU A 164 -7.10 5.34 -33.31
N VAL A 165 -6.72 4.14 -32.86
CA VAL A 165 -6.51 2.99 -33.75
C VAL A 165 -7.80 2.57 -34.44
N ALA A 166 -8.94 2.61 -33.75
CA ALA A 166 -10.24 2.30 -34.34
C ALA A 166 -10.63 3.32 -35.43
N GLU A 167 -10.44 4.61 -35.17
CA GLU A 167 -10.68 5.68 -36.14
C GLU A 167 -9.80 5.52 -37.39
N LEU A 168 -8.50 5.31 -37.20
CA LEU A 168 -7.55 5.10 -38.30
C LEU A 168 -7.94 3.86 -39.13
N ARG A 169 -8.33 2.76 -38.49
CA ARG A 169 -8.80 1.55 -39.18
C ARG A 169 -10.05 1.82 -40.03
N ASN A 170 -11.00 2.60 -39.52
CA ASN A 170 -12.22 2.96 -40.24
C ASN A 170 -11.92 3.89 -41.41
N ALA A 171 -11.01 4.85 -41.25
CA ALA A 171 -10.59 5.75 -42.31
C ALA A 171 -9.90 4.98 -43.46
N VAL A 172 -9.04 4.00 -43.14
CA VAL A 172 -8.40 3.14 -44.14
C VAL A 172 -9.41 2.25 -44.87
N LYS A 173 -10.36 1.63 -44.15
CA LYS A 173 -11.42 0.82 -44.76
C LYS A 173 -12.37 1.63 -45.64
N GLY A 174 -12.74 2.83 -45.22
CA GLY A 174 -13.61 3.73 -45.99
C GLY A 174 -12.99 4.18 -47.32
N ARG A 175 -11.66 4.35 -47.36
CA ARG A 175 -10.93 4.66 -48.61
C ARG A 175 -10.84 3.47 -49.58
N GLY A 176 -10.90 2.23 -49.08
CA GLY A 176 -10.90 1.02 -49.92
C GLY A 176 -12.22 0.73 -50.63
N ALA A 177 -13.34 1.32 -50.18
CA ALA A 177 -14.67 1.10 -50.77
C ALA A 177 -15.09 2.15 -51.82
N GLY A 178 -14.34 3.25 -51.96
CA GLY A 178 -14.67 4.36 -52.87
C GLY A 178 -13.97 4.35 -54.23
N GLY A 179 -13.20 3.30 -54.54
CA GLY A 179 -12.31 3.24 -55.71
C GLY A 179 -12.62 2.08 -56.66
N ASN A 180 -13.85 1.99 -57.17
CA ASN A 180 -14.14 1.48 -58.51
C ASN A 180 -15.65 1.57 -58.78
N ALA A 181 -16.04 2.58 -59.57
CA ALA A 181 -17.19 2.46 -60.44
C ALA A 181 -16.74 2.96 -61.82
N PRO A 182 -16.94 2.16 -62.89
CA PRO A 182 -16.55 2.50 -64.26
C PRO A 182 -17.36 3.66 -64.85
#